data_AF-A0A355TTB9-F1
#
_entry.id   AF-A0A355TTB9-F1
#
_cell.length_a   1.000
_cell.length_b   1.000
_cell.length_c   1.000
_cell.angle_alpha   90.00
_cell.angle_beta   90.00
_cell.angle_gamma   90.00
#
_symmetry.space_group_name_H-M   'P 1'
#
loop_
_entity.id
_entity.type
_entity.pdbx_description
1 polymer ?
#
loop_
_entity_poly.entity_id
_entity_poly.type
_entity_poly.pdbx_seq_one_letter_code
_entity_poly.pdbx_strand_id
1 'polypeptide(L)'
;MLTYNGDLKVIDFGVARYFAPSKSPRTFTMVSPGFAPPEKYNRFDCDLRGDIYSLGATLYWCLTQANMAKFNFNVPPLRKLKPNANHWLEAVLAKCMEYAPERRYSSVAQVRDELVSVRKELQGREERATEKSSNILEQLYRQKYGDSHS
;
A
#
# COMPACT_ATOMS: atom_id res chain seq x y z
N MET A 1 -3.71 -1.36 -14.87
CA MET A 1 -4.43 -0.39 -15.73
C MET A 1 -5.34 0.45 -14.86
N LEU A 2 -5.28 1.78 -15.01
CA LEU A 2 -6.23 2.70 -14.38
C LEU A 2 -7.36 2.97 -15.38
N THR A 3 -8.61 2.75 -14.97
CA THR A 3 -9.77 3.08 -15.80
C THR A 3 -10.14 4.55 -15.66
N TYR A 4 -10.97 5.07 -16.58
CA TYR A 4 -11.48 6.45 -16.51
C TYR A 4 -12.26 6.75 -15.22
N ASN A 5 -12.84 5.72 -14.59
CA ASN A 5 -13.58 5.85 -13.34
C ASN A 5 -12.66 5.83 -12.10
N GLY A 6 -11.35 5.77 -12.28
CA GLY A 6 -10.37 5.67 -11.19
C GLY A 6 -10.17 4.26 -10.65
N ASP A 7 -10.85 3.25 -11.18
CA ASP A 7 -10.65 1.86 -10.75
C ASP A 7 -9.33 1.29 -11.28
N LEU A 8 -8.60 0.60 -10.40
CA LEU A 8 -7.40 -0.16 -10.74
C LEU A 8 -7.77 -1.58 -11.15
N LYS A 9 -7.39 -1.96 -12.37
CA LYS A 9 -7.51 -3.32 -12.90
C LYS A 9 -6.12 -3.94 -13.08
N VAL A 10 -5.92 -5.15 -12.56
CA VAL A 10 -4.72 -5.94 -12.86
C VAL A 10 -4.79 -6.35 -14.33
N ILE A 11 -3.74 -6.05 -15.06
CA ILE A 11 -3.55 -6.44 -16.45
C ILE A 11 -2.19 -7.11 -16.56
N ASP A 12 -1.99 -7.90 -17.62
CA ASP A 12 -0.77 -8.64 -17.92
C ASP A 12 -0.55 -9.91 -17.06
N PHE A 13 -1.10 -11.02 -17.53
CA PHE A 13 -0.91 -12.36 -16.98
C PHE A 13 0.17 -13.15 -17.74
N GLY A 14 1.03 -12.50 -18.54
CA GLY A 14 1.97 -13.18 -19.45
C GLY A 14 2.97 -14.13 -18.77
N VAL A 15 3.15 -14.01 -17.46
CA VAL A 15 4.01 -14.86 -16.62
C VAL A 15 3.25 -15.58 -15.50
N ALA A 16 1.91 -15.58 -15.53
CA ALA A 16 1.10 -16.28 -14.56
C ALA A 16 1.28 -17.80 -14.69
N ARG A 17 1.37 -18.51 -13.56
CA ARG A 17 1.52 -19.97 -13.52
C ARG A 17 0.36 -20.59 -12.76
N TYR A 18 -0.19 -21.68 -13.30
CA TYR A 18 -1.05 -22.56 -12.52
C TYR A 18 -0.18 -23.28 -11.48
N PHE A 19 -0.63 -23.33 -10.24
CA PHE A 19 0.04 -24.07 -9.18
C PHE A 19 -0.12 -25.57 -9.44
N ALA A 20 0.90 -26.21 -10.01
CA ALA A 20 0.96 -27.65 -10.23
C ALA A 20 2.18 -28.22 -9.50
N PRO A 21 2.02 -29.18 -8.58
CA PRO A 21 3.10 -29.68 -7.71
C PRO A 21 4.19 -30.50 -8.44
N SER A 22 4.10 -30.70 -9.76
CA SER A 22 5.12 -31.41 -10.53
C SER A 22 5.49 -30.67 -11.82
N LYS A 23 6.59 -29.90 -11.78
CA LYS A 23 7.62 -29.77 -12.85
C LYS A 23 8.52 -28.55 -12.62
N SER A 24 9.82 -28.74 -12.81
CA SER A 24 10.87 -27.72 -12.98
C SER A 24 12.07 -28.38 -13.72
N PRO A 25 13.04 -27.67 -14.35
CA PRO A 25 13.18 -26.21 -14.57
C PRO A 25 13.54 -25.82 -16.02
N ARG A 26 13.19 -24.59 -16.41
CA ARG A 26 14.04 -23.61 -17.13
C ARG A 26 13.15 -22.55 -17.78
N THR A 27 12.92 -21.48 -17.05
CA THR A 27 12.59 -20.21 -17.67
C THR A 27 13.58 -19.24 -17.06
N PHE A 28 14.37 -18.55 -17.89
CA PHE A 28 15.06 -17.35 -17.42
C PHE A 28 13.98 -16.45 -16.85
N THR A 29 13.83 -16.42 -15.53
CA THR A 29 12.83 -15.58 -14.89
C THR A 29 13.28 -14.15 -15.14
N MET A 30 12.66 -13.47 -16.10
CA MET A 30 12.80 -12.04 -16.23
C MET A 30 12.16 -11.45 -14.97
N VAL A 31 12.99 -11.10 -14.01
CA VAL A 31 12.55 -10.57 -12.73
C VAL A 31 12.51 -9.04 -12.84
N SER A 32 11.41 -8.41 -12.46
CA SER A 32 11.32 -6.94 -12.36
C SER A 32 12.05 -6.47 -11.08
N PRO A 33 13.25 -5.86 -11.18
CA PRO A 33 14.06 -5.57 -10.01
C PRO A 33 13.36 -4.61 -9.05
N GLY A 34 13.34 -4.95 -7.76
CA GLY A 34 12.67 -4.17 -6.71
C GLY A 34 11.16 -4.41 -6.58
N PHE A 35 10.53 -5.07 -7.56
CA PHE A 35 9.10 -5.44 -7.51
C PHE A 35 8.89 -6.93 -7.26
N ALA A 36 9.81 -7.76 -7.74
CA ALA A 36 9.74 -9.19 -7.45
C ALA A 36 10.18 -9.52 -6.03
N PRO A 37 9.59 -10.57 -5.42
CA PRO A 37 9.96 -10.99 -4.08
C PRO A 37 11.36 -11.62 -4.04
N PRO A 38 12.06 -11.56 -2.88
CA PRO A 38 13.41 -12.12 -2.71
C PRO A 38 13.54 -13.58 -3.14
N GLU A 39 12.52 -14.41 -2.87
CA GLU A 39 12.56 -15.83 -3.19
C GLU A 39 12.58 -16.11 -4.70
N LYS A 40 12.08 -15.21 -5.58
CA LYS A 40 12.19 -15.39 -7.06
C LYS A 40 13.63 -15.39 -7.56
N TYR A 41 14.56 -14.82 -6.79
CA TYR A 41 15.98 -14.76 -7.14
C TYR A 41 16.73 -16.04 -6.76
N ASN A 42 16.25 -16.77 -5.76
CA ASN A 42 16.93 -17.92 -5.16
C ASN A 42 16.19 -19.25 -5.37
N ARG A 43 14.89 -19.21 -5.67
CA ARG A 43 14.00 -20.37 -5.78
C ARG A 43 13.09 -20.22 -7.00
N PHE A 44 12.77 -21.37 -7.61
CA PHE A 44 11.85 -21.42 -8.75
C PHE A 44 10.37 -21.43 -8.32
N ASP A 45 10.10 -21.75 -7.06
CA ASP A 45 8.75 -21.87 -6.52
C ASP A 45 8.43 -20.65 -5.65
N CYS A 46 7.52 -19.81 -6.15
CA CYS A 46 6.86 -18.75 -5.38
C CYS A 46 5.43 -19.20 -5.09
N ASP A 47 5.01 -19.12 -3.83
CA ASP A 47 3.59 -19.22 -3.49
C ASP A 47 2.87 -17.85 -3.66
N LEU A 48 1.60 -17.81 -3.30
CA LEU A 48 0.75 -16.61 -3.35
C LEU A 48 1.32 -15.40 -2.59
N ARG A 49 2.25 -15.61 -1.65
CA ARG A 49 2.86 -14.53 -0.86
C ARG A 49 3.91 -13.76 -1.65
N GLY A 50 4.39 -14.31 -2.76
CA GLY A 50 5.20 -13.58 -3.73
C GLY A 50 4.43 -12.47 -4.43
N ASP A 51 3.14 -12.69 -4.70
CA ASP A 51 2.26 -11.66 -5.28
C ASP A 51 1.93 -10.57 -4.25
N ILE A 52 1.82 -10.93 -2.97
CA ILE A 52 1.63 -9.96 -1.87
C ILE A 52 2.81 -8.99 -1.77
N TYR A 53 4.04 -9.50 -1.88
CA TYR A 53 5.23 -8.64 -1.93
C TYR A 53 5.17 -7.70 -3.13
N SER A 54 4.87 -8.25 -4.31
CA SER A 54 4.84 -7.48 -5.55
C SER A 54 3.80 -6.36 -5.50
N LEU A 55 2.61 -6.65 -4.94
CA LEU A 55 1.57 -5.67 -4.68
C LEU A 55 2.06 -4.56 -3.71
N GLY A 56 2.70 -4.94 -2.60
CA GLY A 56 3.27 -3.99 -1.65
C GLY A 56 4.30 -3.06 -2.29
N ALA A 57 5.21 -3.62 -3.09
CA ALA A 57 6.23 -2.87 -3.82
C ALA A 57 5.62 -1.92 -4.87
N THR A 58 4.60 -2.36 -5.61
CA THR A 58 3.87 -1.51 -6.56
C THR A 58 3.18 -0.35 -5.86
N LEU A 59 2.45 -0.60 -4.77
CA LEU A 59 1.76 0.47 -4.02
C LEU A 59 2.76 1.45 -3.42
N TYR A 60 3.86 0.96 -2.84
CA TYR A 60 4.92 1.80 -2.32
C TYR A 60 5.52 2.70 -3.41
N TRP A 61 5.81 2.13 -4.60
CA TRP A 61 6.27 2.88 -5.75
C TRP A 61 5.25 3.92 -6.21
N CYS A 62 3.96 3.60 -6.30
CA CYS A 62 2.92 4.56 -6.66
C CYS A 62 2.89 5.77 -5.71
N LEU A 63 3.13 5.54 -4.42
CA LEU A 63 3.13 6.60 -3.40
C LEU A 63 4.42 7.43 -3.40
N THR A 64 5.57 6.79 -3.63
CA THR A 64 6.89 7.43 -3.42
C THR A 64 7.59 7.84 -4.70
N GLN A 65 7.28 7.17 -5.82
CA GLN A 65 8.01 7.20 -7.08
C GLN A 65 9.50 6.84 -6.93
N ALA A 66 9.87 6.18 -5.83
CA ALA A 66 11.25 5.83 -5.54
C ALA A 66 11.76 4.72 -6.46
N ASN A 67 13.07 4.71 -6.76
CA ASN A 67 13.66 3.62 -7.52
C ASN A 67 13.79 2.36 -6.65
N MET A 68 12.78 1.49 -6.73
CA MET A 68 12.69 0.26 -5.93
C MET A 68 13.89 -0.67 -6.11
N ALA A 69 14.51 -0.70 -7.30
CA ALA A 69 15.67 -1.54 -7.58
C ALA A 69 16.91 -1.18 -6.75
N LYS A 70 17.02 0.08 -6.26
CA LYS A 70 18.14 0.53 -5.44
C LYS A 70 18.08 0.08 -3.99
N PHE A 71 16.92 -0.35 -3.51
CA PHE A 71 16.75 -0.68 -2.09
C PHE A 71 17.23 -2.08 -1.72
N ASN A 72 17.41 -2.98 -2.69
CA ASN A 72 17.89 -4.35 -2.45
C ASN A 72 17.16 -5.05 -1.28
N PHE A 73 15.82 -5.01 -1.31
CA PHE A 73 14.90 -5.53 -0.28
C PHE A 73 14.90 -4.80 1.07
N ASN A 74 15.70 -3.75 1.24
CA ASN A 74 15.68 -2.88 2.41
C ASN A 74 14.96 -1.56 2.09
N VAL A 75 13.64 -1.67 1.87
CA VAL A 75 12.81 -0.52 1.51
C VAL A 75 12.64 0.39 2.73
N PRO A 76 12.94 1.70 2.64
CA PRO A 76 12.82 2.60 3.78
C PRO A 76 11.35 2.74 4.24
N PRO A 77 11.08 3.10 5.51
CA PRO A 77 9.73 3.42 5.95
C PRO A 77 9.07 4.48 5.07
N LEU A 78 7.79 4.30 4.73
CA LEU A 78 7.04 5.19 3.84
C LEU A 78 7.13 6.65 4.29
N ARG A 79 6.99 6.90 5.61
CA ARG A 79 7.02 8.22 6.22
C ARG A 79 8.38 8.89 6.16
N LYS A 80 9.47 8.15 5.86
CA LYS A 80 10.78 8.75 5.58
C LYS A 80 10.77 9.53 4.26
N LEU A 81 10.00 9.09 3.27
CA LEU A 81 9.87 9.72 1.95
C LEU A 81 8.61 10.57 1.82
N LYS A 82 7.55 10.21 2.54
CA LYS A 82 6.25 10.90 2.60
C LYS A 82 5.87 11.17 4.06
N PRO A 83 6.41 12.21 4.73
CA PRO A 83 6.21 12.46 6.16
C PRO A 83 4.74 12.51 6.62
N ASN A 84 3.85 12.96 5.75
CA ASN A 84 2.41 13.08 6.01
C ASN A 84 1.63 11.78 5.73
N ALA A 85 2.30 10.71 5.31
CA ALA A 85 1.65 9.43 5.07
C ALA A 85 1.13 8.81 6.38
N ASN A 86 0.02 8.08 6.27
CA ASN A 86 -0.60 7.40 7.38
C ASN A 86 0.30 6.25 7.90
N HIS A 87 0.48 6.16 9.22
CA HIS A 87 1.36 5.13 9.81
C HIS A 87 0.80 3.70 9.68
N TRP A 88 -0.52 3.53 9.60
CA TRP A 88 -1.12 2.22 9.34
C TRP A 88 -0.86 1.77 7.92
N LEU A 89 -0.95 2.69 6.94
CA LEU A 89 -0.59 2.39 5.56
C LEU A 89 0.88 1.95 5.45
N GLU A 90 1.78 2.63 6.15
CA GLU A 90 3.18 2.23 6.24
C GLU A 90 3.34 0.80 6.78
N ALA A 91 2.65 0.47 7.88
CA ALA A 91 2.72 -0.86 8.47
C ALA A 91 2.21 -1.97 7.54
N VAL A 92 1.11 -1.72 6.80
CA VAL A 92 0.58 -2.67 5.81
C VAL A 92 1.60 -2.90 4.70
N LEU A 93 2.17 -1.83 4.13
CA LEU A 93 3.17 -1.96 3.06
C LEU A 93 4.45 -2.64 3.53
N ALA A 94 4.93 -2.32 4.74
CA ALA A 94 6.09 -2.96 5.34
C ALA A 94 5.86 -4.47 5.51
N LYS A 95 4.69 -4.88 6.02
CA LYS A 95 4.35 -6.29 6.19
C LYS A 95 4.18 -7.03 4.85
N CYS A 96 3.62 -6.38 3.83
CA CYS A 96 3.58 -6.96 2.48
C CYS A 96 4.99 -7.23 1.93
N MET A 97 5.94 -6.33 2.20
CA MET A 97 7.30 -6.38 1.66
C MET A 97 8.33 -7.05 2.61
N GLU A 98 7.87 -7.77 3.63
CA GLU A 98 8.76 -8.54 4.51
C GLU A 98 9.62 -9.52 3.70
N TYR A 99 10.89 -9.64 4.09
CA TYR A 99 11.84 -10.48 3.34
C TYR A 99 11.38 -11.94 3.34
N ALA A 100 11.01 -12.44 4.51
CA ALA A 100 10.59 -13.82 4.69
C ALA A 100 9.07 -13.97 4.39
N PRO A 101 8.66 -14.85 3.45
CA PRO A 101 7.26 -14.97 3.03
C PRO A 101 6.29 -15.21 4.20
N GLU A 102 6.68 -16.00 5.20
CA GLU A 102 5.89 -16.32 6.38
C GLU A 102 5.58 -15.16 7.31
N ARG A 103 6.32 -14.04 7.18
CA ARG A 103 6.04 -12.80 7.91
C ARG A 103 5.07 -11.88 7.17
N ARG A 104 4.79 -12.17 5.90
CA ARG A 104 3.79 -11.45 5.09
C ARG A 104 2.39 -11.89 5.47
N TYR A 105 1.39 -11.20 4.93
CA TYR A 105 0.00 -11.63 5.03
C TYR A 105 -0.18 -13.02 4.41
N SER A 106 -1.09 -13.81 4.98
CA SER A 106 -1.34 -15.18 4.49
C SER A 106 -2.25 -15.20 3.26
N SER A 107 -2.91 -14.09 2.94
CA SER A 107 -3.75 -13.95 1.74
C SER A 107 -3.91 -12.49 1.31
N VAL A 108 -4.22 -12.27 0.03
CA VAL A 108 -4.55 -10.95 -0.51
C VAL A 108 -5.84 -10.37 0.11
N ALA A 109 -6.76 -11.24 0.55
CA ALA A 109 -7.98 -10.80 1.25
C ALA A 109 -7.65 -10.06 2.57
N GLN A 110 -6.66 -10.55 3.33
CA GLN A 110 -6.19 -9.84 4.53
C GLN A 110 -5.61 -8.47 4.19
N VAL A 111 -4.79 -8.38 3.12
CA VAL A 111 -4.25 -7.10 2.65
C VAL A 111 -5.38 -6.13 2.29
N ARG A 112 -6.40 -6.59 1.57
CA ARG A 112 -7.58 -5.79 1.23
C ARG A 112 -8.28 -5.27 2.49
N ASP A 113 -8.55 -6.13 3.46
CA ASP A 113 -9.32 -5.76 4.66
C ASP A 113 -8.57 -4.71 5.51
N GLU A 114 -7.26 -4.83 5.60
CA GLU A 114 -6.38 -3.83 6.22
C GLU A 114 -6.43 -2.50 5.47
N LEU A 115 -6.26 -2.51 4.14
CA LEU A 115 -6.32 -1.29 3.33
C LEU A 115 -7.70 -0.60 3.40
N VAL A 116 -8.78 -1.37 3.44
CA VAL A 116 -10.15 -0.83 3.64
C VAL A 116 -10.28 -0.18 5.01
N SER A 117 -9.70 -0.78 6.05
CA SER A 117 -9.72 -0.23 7.40
C SER A 117 -8.93 1.08 7.49
N VAL A 118 -7.75 1.14 6.86
CA VAL A 118 -6.95 2.37 6.72
C VAL A 118 -7.76 3.46 6.00
N ARG A 119 -8.44 3.12 4.91
CA ARG A 119 -9.27 4.08 4.17
C ARG A 119 -10.40 4.66 5.02
N LYS A 120 -11.12 3.83 5.76
CA LYS A 120 -12.20 4.27 6.67
C LYS A 120 -11.69 5.24 7.73
N GLU A 121 -10.54 4.93 8.32
CA GLU A 121 -9.91 5.80 9.33
C GLU A 121 -9.48 7.15 8.74
N LEU A 122 -8.98 7.17 7.49
CA LEU A 122 -8.65 8.42 6.80
C LEU A 122 -9.89 9.28 6.54
N GLN A 123 -10.99 8.68 6.06
CA GLN A 123 -12.25 9.40 5.83
C GLN A 123 -12.82 9.99 7.13
N GLY A 124 -12.84 9.21 8.21
CA GLY A 124 -13.32 9.70 9.50
C GLY A 124 -12.43 10.83 10.08
N ARG A 125 -11.14 10.89 9.75
CA ARG A 125 -10.27 12.01 10.16
C ARG A 125 -10.60 13.30 9.41
N GLU A 126 -10.88 13.22 8.12
CA GLU A 126 -11.26 14.38 7.30
C GLU A 126 -12.59 14.98 7.75
N GLU A 127 -13.58 14.13 8.04
CA GLU A 127 -14.89 14.55 8.57
C GLU A 127 -14.72 15.30 9.91
N ARG A 128 -14.00 14.71 10.87
CA ARG A 128 -13.72 15.33 12.18
C ARG A 128 -12.91 16.61 12.08
N ALA A 129 -11.98 16.71 11.12
CA ALA A 129 -11.19 17.92 10.89
C ALA A 129 -12.08 19.06 10.38
N THR A 130 -12.94 18.77 9.41
CA THR A 130 -13.91 19.72 8.85
C THR A 130 -14.87 20.24 9.93
N GLU A 131 -15.43 19.32 10.72
CA GLU A 131 -16.37 19.65 11.79
C GLU A 131 -15.72 20.50 12.89
N LYS A 132 -14.48 20.17 13.30
CA LYS A 132 -13.72 20.97 14.27
C LYS A 132 -13.42 22.37 13.76
N SER A 133 -13.01 22.51 12.49
CA SER A 133 -12.78 23.82 11.86
C SER A 133 -14.05 24.66 11.81
N SER A 134 -15.19 24.07 11.46
CA SER A 134 -16.48 24.77 11.44
C SER A 134 -16.90 25.23 12.84
N ASN A 135 -16.75 24.37 13.85
CA ASN A 135 -17.05 24.72 15.24
C ASN A 135 -16.18 25.87 15.78
N ILE A 136 -14.89 25.90 15.44
CA ILE A 136 -13.98 27.00 15.83
C ILE A 136 -14.42 28.32 15.17
N LEU A 137 -14.78 28.29 13.88
CA LEU A 137 -15.23 29.50 13.18
C LEU A 137 -16.54 30.04 13.75
N GLU A 138 -17.49 29.18 14.09
CA GLU A 138 -18.74 29.55 14.78
C GLU A 138 -18.45 30.19 16.15
N GLN A 139 -17.53 29.61 16.94
CA GLN A 139 -17.12 30.18 18.22
C GLN A 139 -16.49 31.57 18.06
N LEU A 140 -15.58 31.73 17.10
CA LEU A 140 -14.93 33.02 16.81
C LEU A 140 -15.93 34.07 16.30
N TYR A 141 -16.90 33.67 15.47
CA TYR A 141 -17.94 34.55 14.98
C TYR A 141 -18.82 35.05 16.12
N ARG A 142 -19.30 34.15 16.99
CA ARG A 142 -20.09 34.52 18.19
C ARG A 142 -19.31 35.44 19.13
N GLN A 143 -18.02 35.17 19.35
CA GLN A 143 -17.19 36.02 20.20
C GLN A 143 -17.00 37.44 19.62
N LYS A 144 -16.92 37.58 18.30
CA LYS A 144 -16.65 38.86 17.65
C LYS A 144 -17.90 39.70 17.38
N TYR A 145 -19.05 39.07 17.17
CA TYR A 145 -20.29 39.74 16.74
C TYR A 145 -21.49 39.49 17.65
N GLY A 146 -21.35 38.63 18.69
CA GLY A 146 -22.45 38.24 19.58
C GLY A 146 -22.85 39.27 20.65
N ASP A 147 -22.00 40.25 20.97
CA ASP A 147 -22.26 41.24 22.04
C ASP A 147 -22.97 42.53 21.54
N SER A 148 -23.55 42.54 20.33
CA SER A 148 -24.11 43.76 19.73
C SER A 148 -25.60 44.04 20.01
N HIS A 149 -26.29 43.20 20.79
CA HIS A 149 -27.70 43.40 21.12
C HIS A 149 -28.00 43.05 22.58
N SER A 150 -27.82 44.03 23.47
CA SER A 150 -28.57 44.17 24.73
C SER A 150 -28.58 45.63 25.13
#